data_AF-C3Z3Y6-F1
#
_entry.id   AF-C3Z3Y6-F1
#
_cell.length_a   1.000
_cell.length_b   1.000
_cell.length_c   1.000
_cell.angle_alpha   90.00
_cell.angle_beta   90.00
_cell.angle_gamma   90.00
#
_symmetry.space_group_name_H-M   'P 1'
#
loop_
_entity.id
_entity.type
_entity.pdbx_description
1 polymer ?
#
loop_
_entity_poly.entity_id
_entity_poly.type
_entity_poly.pdbx_seq_one_letter_code
_entity_poly.pdbx_strand_id
1 'polypeptide(L)' 'NLVKHKNTHTGAKLYNCSFCDHSSIRKGKFDIHMTNHTSEKPYMCEECRYKTAAKHY' A
#
# COMPACT_ATOMS: atom_id res chain seq x y z
N ASN A 1 -8.71 -14.19 -3.30
CA ASN A 1 -9.81 -13.41 -3.92
C ASN A 1 -9.56 -13.32 -5.42
N LEU A 2 -10.31 -14.10 -6.20
CA LEU A 2 -10.15 -14.28 -7.64
C LEU A 2 -10.35 -12.97 -8.43
N VAL A 3 -11.22 -12.07 -7.96
CA VAL A 3 -11.46 -10.76 -8.59
C VAL A 3 -10.18 -9.93 -8.62
N LYS A 4 -9.44 -9.88 -7.50
CA LYS A 4 -8.15 -9.16 -7.42
C LYS A 4 -7.09 -9.76 -8.35
N HIS A 5 -7.12 -11.08 -8.56
CA HIS A 5 -6.22 -11.76 -9.49
C HIS A 5 -6.58 -11.44 -10.94
N LYS A 6 -7.87 -11.47 -11.32
CA LYS A 6 -8.29 -11.11 -12.68
C LYS A 6 -7.88 -9.68 -13.06
N ASN A 7 -7.91 -8.75 -12.10
CA ASN A 7 -7.50 -7.37 -12.34
C ASN A 7 -6.01 -7.21 -12.70
N THR A 8 -5.15 -8.18 -12.36
CA THR A 8 -3.73 -8.14 -12.78
C THR A 8 -3.56 -8.44 -14.26
N HIS A 9 -4.47 -9.23 -14.84
CA HIS A 9 -4.47 -9.54 -16.27
C HIS A 9 -5.06 -8.40 -17.11
N THR A 10 -6.08 -7.72 -16.58
CA THR A 10 -6.74 -6.61 -17.29
C THR A 10 -6.03 -5.27 -17.16
N GLY A 11 -5.05 -5.17 -16.25
CA GLY A 11 -4.41 -3.90 -15.91
C GLY A 11 -5.35 -2.92 -15.19
N ALA A 12 -6.52 -3.38 -14.73
CA ALA A 12 -7.49 -2.55 -14.01
C ALA A 12 -6.95 -2.18 -12.63
N LYS A 13 -6.34 -0.99 -12.54
CA LYS A 13 -5.89 -0.42 -11.28
C LYS A 13 -7.04 0.31 -10.60
N LEU A 14 -7.32 -0.09 -9.36
CA LEU A 14 -8.50 0.37 -8.61
C LEU A 14 -8.19 1.56 -7.71
N TYR A 15 -6.93 1.76 -7.34
CA TYR A 15 -6.51 2.78 -6.39
C TYR A 15 -5.46 3.67 -7.04
N ASN A 16 -5.81 4.92 -7.31
CA ASN A 16 -4.91 5.91 -7.93
C ASN A 16 -4.39 6.87 -6.86
N CYS A 17 -3.11 7.20 -6.93
CA CYS A 17 -2.51 8.19 -6.05
C CYS A 17 -2.90 9.60 -6.50
N SER A 18 -3.17 10.48 -5.55
CA SER A 18 -3.45 11.90 -5.80
C SER A 18 -2.19 12.76 -5.85
N PHE A 19 -1.04 12.23 -5.42
CA PHE A 19 0.23 12.95 -5.36
C PHE A 19 1.19 12.60 -6.50
N CYS A 20 0.95 11.49 -7.22
CA CYS A 20 1.78 11.04 -8.35
C CYS A 20 0.98 10.09 -9.26
N ASP A 21 1.57 9.70 -10.40
CA ASP A 21 0.93 8.78 -11.36
C ASP A 21 0.91 7.30 -10.91
N HIS A 22 1.23 7.03 -9.65
CA HIS A 22 1.21 5.67 -9.12
C HIS A 22 -0.23 5.17 -8.94
N SER A 23 -0.43 3.88 -9.22
CA SER A 23 -1.73 3.25 -9.13
C SER A 23 -1.58 1.76 -8.82
N SER A 24 -2.49 1.25 -8.01
CA SER A 24 -2.42 -0.05 -7.36
C SER A 24 -3.72 -0.84 -7.53
N ILE A 25 -3.61 -2.15 -7.67
CA ILE A 25 -4.77 -3.07 -7.75
C ILE A 25 -5.25 -3.47 -6.35
N ARG A 26 -4.35 -3.48 -5.37
CA ARG A 26 -4.61 -3.93 -4.00
C ARG A 26 -4.59 -2.76 -3.04
N LYS A 27 -5.65 -2.62 -2.24
CA LYS A 27 -5.76 -1.58 -1.20
C LYS A 27 -4.55 -1.52 -0.27
N GLY A 28 -4.14 -2.64 0.32
CA GLY A 28 -2.97 -2.65 1.21
C GLY A 28 -1.65 -2.20 0.56
N LYS A 29 -1.47 -2.43 -0.76
CA LYS A 29 -0.31 -1.89 -1.48
C LYS A 29 -0.43 -0.37 -1.70
N PHE A 30 -1.64 0.11 -1.96
CA PHE A 30 -1.94 1.53 -2.04
C PHE A 30 -1.74 2.24 -0.69
N ASP A 31 -2.27 1.68 0.41
CA ASP A 31 -2.13 2.25 1.75
C ASP A 31 -0.65 2.39 2.13
N ILE A 32 0.17 1.34 1.88
CA ILE A 32 1.63 1.41 2.06
C ILE A 32 2.24 2.48 1.15
N HIS A 33 1.86 2.56 -0.11
CA HIS A 33 2.35 3.60 -1.00
C HIS A 33 2.07 5.02 -0.47
N MET A 34 0.88 5.27 0.08
CA MET A 34 0.50 6.57 0.63
C MET A 34 1.39 7.01 1.81
N THR A 35 1.90 6.06 2.59
CA THR A 35 2.85 6.38 3.67
C THR A 35 4.15 7.02 3.19
N ASN A 36 4.54 6.80 1.93
CA ASN A 36 5.71 7.47 1.35
C ASN A 36 5.48 8.96 1.12
N HIS A 37 4.22 9.37 0.90
CA HIS A 37 3.86 10.78 0.76
C HIS A 37 3.63 11.44 2.11
N THR A 38 2.96 10.76 3.04
CA THR A 38 2.64 11.33 4.36
C THR A 38 3.78 11.19 5.38
N SER A 39 4.81 10.38 5.08
CA SER A 39 5.86 9.97 6.03
C SER A 39 5.32 9.31 7.31
N GLU A 40 4.05 8.90 7.32
CA GLU A 40 3.44 8.23 8.45
C GLU A 40 3.91 6.78 8.50
N LYS A 41 4.40 6.34 9.66
CA LYS A 41 4.81 4.94 9.87
C LYS A 41 3.91 4.34 10.96
N PRO A 42 2.75 3.79 10.57
CA PRO A 42 1.69 3.41 11.52
C PRO A 42 2.05 2.18 12.36
N TYR A 43 3.05 1.41 11.93
CA TYR A 43 3.46 0.20 12.64
C TYR A 43 4.72 0.48 13.43
N MET A 44 4.66 0.31 14.74
CA MET A 44 5.78 0.49 15.65
C MET A 44 6.07 -0.83 16.37
N CYS A 45 7.34 -1.24 16.38
CA CYS A 45 7.82 -2.28 17.28
C CYS A 45 7.86 -1.73 18.71
N GLU A 46 7.23 -2.40 19.67
CA GLU A 46 7.17 -1.91 21.06
C GLU A 46 8.51 -2.04 21.79
N GLU A 47 9.33 -3.03 21.43
CA GLU A 47 10.63 -3.28 22.07
C GLU A 47 11.70 -2.27 21.65
N CYS A 48 11.85 -2.04 20.34
CA CYS A 48 12.91 -1.17 19.81
C CYS A 48 12.41 0.16 19.25
N ARG A 49 11.10 0.43 19.33
CA ARG A 49 10.43 1.63 18.78
C ARG A 49 10.63 1.85 17.28
N TYR A 50 11.11 0.84 16.55
CA TYR A 50 11.27 0.90 15.11
C TYR A 50 9.91 1.06 14.44
N LYS A 51 9.77 2.07 13.57
CA LYS A 51 8.54 2.31 12.83
C LYS A 51 8.68 1.89 11.37
N THR A 52 7.66 1.25 10.82
CA THR A 52 7.57 0.84 9.42
C THR A 52 6.23 1.25 8.80
N ALA A 53 6.27 1.49 7.50
CA ALA A 53 5.13 1.74 6.63
C ALA A 53 4.28 0.48 6.36
N ALA A 54 4.88 -0.71 6.51
CA ALA A 54 4.25 -1.97 6.16
C ALA A 54 4.47 -3.03 7.25
N LYS A 55 3.40 -3.73 7.64
CA LYS A 55 3.50 -5.00 8.37
C LYS A 55 3.79 -6.11 7.36
N HIS A 56 4.99 -6.66 7.40
CA HIS A 56 5.25 -7.96 6.82
C HIS A 56 4.87 -9.00 7.87
N TYR A 57 3.90 -9.86 7.54
CA TYR A 57 3.63 -11.08 8.29
C TYR A 57 4.59 -12.18 7.81
#